data_AF-A0AA43F9B7-F1
#
_entry.id   AF-A0AA43F9B7-F1
#
_cell.length_a   1.000
_cell.length_b   1.000
_cell.length_c   1.000
_cell.angle_alpha   90.00
_cell.angle_beta   90.00
_cell.angle_gamma   90.00
#
_symmetry.space_group_name_H-M   'P 1'
#
loop_
_entity.id
_entity.type
_entity.pdbx_description
1 polymer ?
#
loop_
_entity_poly.entity_id
_entity_poly.type
_entity_poly.pdbx_seq_one_letter_code
_entity_poly.pdbx_strand_id
1 'polypeptide(L)' 'MIDINSGTFDQLKTLVGIGDTDAKRIVEGRPYQRTDELVTKKVILQMTYDKIKEQIMMRPK' A
#
# COMPACT_ATOMS: atom_id res chain seq x y z
N MET A 1 -1.46 -9.94 -6.79
CA MET A 1 -0.84 -8.61 -6.70
C MET A 1 -1.93 -7.55 -6.69
N ILE A 2 -1.83 -6.58 -5.79
CA ILE A 2 -2.83 -5.52 -5.57
C ILE A 2 -2.21 -4.19 -6.00
N ASP A 3 -2.91 -3.43 -6.83
CA ASP A 3 -2.41 -2.13 -7.27
C ASP A 3 -2.58 -1.09 -6.15
N ILE A 4 -1.51 -0.40 -5.76
CA ILE A 4 -1.56 0.58 -4.66
C ILE A 4 -2.36 1.86 -5.00
N ASN A 5 -2.46 2.19 -6.29
CA ASN A 5 -3.16 3.37 -6.78
C ASN A 5 -4.61 3.08 -7.14
N SER A 6 -4.88 1.86 -7.62
CA SER A 6 -6.19 1.46 -8.14
C SER A 6 -6.92 0.45 -7.26
N GLY A 7 -6.22 -0.20 -6.33
CA GLY A 7 -6.79 -1.21 -5.45
C GLY A 7 -7.89 -0.64 -4.56
N THR A 8 -8.85 -1.48 -4.17
CA THR A 8 -9.90 -1.08 -3.24
C THR A 8 -9.41 -1.12 -1.79
N PHE A 9 -10.13 -0.43 -0.90
CA PHE A 9 -9.83 -0.44 0.53
C PHE A 9 -9.82 -1.86 1.11
N ASP A 10 -10.83 -2.67 0.77
CA ASP A 10 -10.90 -4.08 1.19
C ASP A 10 -9.73 -4.91 0.66
N GLN A 11 -9.31 -4.69 -0.59
CA GLN A 11 -8.13 -5.37 -1.13
C GLN A 11 -6.87 -5.03 -0.32
N LEU A 12 -6.65 -3.76 0.00
CA LEU A 12 -5.51 -3.36 0.82
C LEU A 12 -5.55 -4.00 2.21
N LYS A 13 -6.74 -4.15 2.81
CA LYS A 13 -6.92 -4.84 4.09
C LYS A 13 -6.63 -6.34 4.04
N THR A 14 -6.66 -6.96 2.87
CA THR A 14 -6.26 -8.38 2.75
C THR A 14 -4.76 -8.60 2.93
N LEU A 15 -3.95 -7.52 2.86
CA LEU A 15 -2.51 -7.59 3.00
C LEU A 15 -2.10 -7.82 4.45
N VAL A 16 -1.17 -8.75 4.66
CA VAL A 16 -0.67 -9.11 5.99
C VAL A 16 -0.01 -7.90 6.66
N GLY A 17 -0.58 -7.46 7.78
CA GLY A 17 -0.08 -6.32 8.55
C GLY A 17 -0.63 -4.96 8.13
N ILE A 18 -1.57 -4.90 7.17
CA ILE A 18 -2.35 -3.70 6.86
C ILE A 18 -3.68 -3.75 7.61
N GLY A 19 -3.88 -2.76 8.50
CA GLY A 19 -5.19 -2.54 9.14
C GLY A 19 -6.04 -1.51 8.41
N ASP A 20 -7.24 -1.24 8.93
CA ASP A 20 -8.14 -0.18 8.43
C ASP A 20 -7.46 1.19 8.36
N THR A 21 -6.66 1.53 9.37
CA THR A 21 -5.95 2.81 9.44
C THR A 21 -4.91 2.93 8.33
N ASP A 22 -4.15 1.86 8.07
CA ASP A 22 -3.11 1.85 7.04
C ASP A 22 -3.75 1.85 5.65
N ALA A 23 -4.75 1.00 5.42
CA ALA A 23 -5.51 0.98 4.18
C ALA A 23 -6.11 2.37 3.87
N LYS A 24 -6.63 3.07 4.88
CA LYS A 24 -7.19 4.42 4.71
C LYS A 24 -6.10 5.40 4.29
N ARG A 25 -4.95 5.41 4.97
CA ARG A 25 -3.81 6.26 4.62
C ARG A 25 -3.27 5.95 3.21
N ILE A 26 -3.28 4.68 2.80
CA ILE A 26 -2.91 4.28 1.45
C ILE A 26 -3.88 4.90 0.45
N VAL A 27 -5.19 4.83 0.70
CA VAL A 27 -6.20 5.42 -0.20
C VAL A 27 -6.07 6.96 -0.24
N GLU A 28 -5.89 7.60 0.92
CA GLU A 28 -5.76 9.07 1.03
C GLU A 28 -4.45 9.61 0.45
N GLY A 29 -3.37 8.82 0.45
CA GLY A 29 -2.05 9.24 -0.02
C GLY A 29 -1.80 9.05 -1.52
N ARG A 30 -2.79 8.56 -2.27
CA ARG A 30 -2.71 8.41 -3.73
C ARG A 30 -2.57 9.76 -4.42
N PRO A 31 -1.87 9.85 -5.57
CA PRO A 31 -1.16 8.76 -6.25
C PRO A 31 0.25 8.51 -5.70
N TYR A 32 0.68 7.26 -5.75
CA TYR A 32 2.05 6.83 -5.53
C TYR A 32 2.74 6.57 -6.87
N GLN A 33 3.95 7.09 -7.01
CA GLN A 33 4.88 6.85 -8.10
C GLN A 33 5.74 5.60 -7.88
N ARG A 34 5.88 5.13 -6.63
CA ARG A 34 6.62 3.90 -6.30
C ARG A 34 6.00 3.19 -5.10
N THR A 35 6.20 1.88 -5.01
CA THR A 35 5.74 1.09 -3.85
C THR A 35 6.47 1.49 -2.56
N ASP A 36 7.73 1.92 -2.65
CA ASP A 36 8.51 2.41 -1.51
C ASP A 36 7.98 3.72 -0.90
N GLU A 37 7.14 4.47 -1.63
CA GLU A 37 6.52 5.68 -1.08
C GLU A 37 5.59 5.42 0.09
N LEU A 38 5.07 4.20 0.22
CA LEU A 38 4.31 3.79 1.39
C LEU A 38 5.13 3.92 2.68
N VAL A 39 6.45 3.68 2.59
CA VAL A 39 7.36 3.82 3.73
C VAL A 39 7.85 5.27 3.85
N THR A 40 8.26 5.91 2.75
CA THR A 40 8.83 7.27 2.82
C THR A 40 7.79 8.31 3.23
N LYS A 41 6.53 8.15 2.82
CA LYS A 41 5.40 8.97 3.28
C LYS A 41 4.86 8.56 4.65
N LYS A 42 5.52 7.60 5.32
CA LYS A 42 5.12 7.06 6.63
C LYS A 42 3.67 6.57 6.67
N VAL A 43 3.20 6.03 5.54
CA VAL A 43 1.86 5.42 5.42
C VAL A 43 1.86 4.11 6.19
N ILE A 44 2.92 3.33 6.02
CA ILE A 44 3.16 2.07 6.73
C ILE A 44 4.61 1.98 7.22
N LEU A 45 4.85 1.08 8.17
CA LEU A 45 6.18 0.76 8.64
C LEU A 45 6.97 -0.07 7.60
N GLN A 46 8.29 0.04 7.63
CA GLN A 46 9.17 -0.73 6.75
C GLN A 46 9.00 -2.25 6.91
N MET A 47 8.81 -2.73 8.15
CA MET A 47 8.53 -4.16 8.39
C MET A 47 7.22 -4.63 7.74
N THR A 48 6.20 -3.78 7.71
CA THR A 48 4.92 -4.10 7.05
C THR A 48 5.12 -4.09 5.53
N TYR A 49 5.80 -3.07 5.01
CA TYR A 49 6.14 -2.98 3.59
C TYR A 49 6.88 -4.22 3.10
N ASP A 50 7.91 -4.67 3.81
CA ASP A 50 8.68 -5.86 3.42
C ASP A 50 7.84 -7.13 3.33
N LYS A 51 6.77 -7.26 4.12
CA LYS A 51 5.84 -8.40 4.06
C LYS A 51 4.85 -8.30 2.90
N ILE A 52 4.49 -7.09 2.49
CA ILE A 52 3.47 -6.86 1.46
C ILE A 52 4.07 -6.54 0.09
N LYS A 53 5.36 -6.18 -0.02
CA LYS A 53 6.02 -5.73 -1.25
C LYS A 53 5.88 -6.71 -2.42
N GLU A 54 5.76 -8.00 -2.13
CA GLU A 54 5.55 -9.06 -3.13
C GLU A 54 4.06 -9.24 -3.51
N GLN A 55 3.16 -8.76 -2.65
CA GLN A 55 1.71 -8.82 -2.84
C GLN A 55 1.15 -7.53 -3.45
N ILE A 56 1.87 -6.41 -3.34
CA ILE A 56 1.49 -5.15 -3.97
C ILE A 56 2.24 -4.96 -5.29
N MET A 57 1.60 -4.26 -6.20
CA MET A 57 2.23 -3.80 -7.42
C MET A 57 1.79 -2.36 -7.68
N MET A 58 2.49 -1.74 -8.61
CA MET A 58 2.08 -0.47 -9.17
C MET A 58 2.25 -0.59 -10.68
N ARG A 59 1.20 -0.26 -11.43
CA ARG A 59 1.35 -0.06 -12.87
C ARG A 59 1.58 1.43 -13.15
N PRO A 60 2.69 1.82 -13.79
CA PRO A 60 2.77 3.14 -14.39
C PRO A 60 1.69 3.22 -15.49
N LYS A 61 0.99 4.35 -15.55
CA LYS A 61 0.01 4.63 -16.60
C LYS A 61 0.71 5.19 -17.83
#